data_AF-A0A7C0U3M3-F1
#
_entry.id   AF-A0A7C0U3M3-F1
#
_cell.length_a   1.000
_cell.length_b   1.000
_cell.length_c   1.000
_cell.angle_alpha   90.00
_cell.angle_beta   90.00
_cell.angle_gamma   90.00
#
_symmetry.space_group_name_H-M   'P 1'
#
loop_
_entity.id
_entity.type
_entity.pdbx_description
1 polymer ?
#
loop_
_entity_poly.entity_id
_entity_poly.type
_entity_poly.pdbx_seq_one_letter_code
_entity_poly.pdbx_strand_id
1 'polypeptide(L)'
;MYRKNLYNEKPNTRKSIRYYVPDKTPKRDLHTSLYAHMFIEDLHLGIMPIGGRSENPNFAVKIDPPSKEVEELIRLGLHTHHGEPRNITEAVCDFIDEAAHILAYYGKAYYEIIYFYADKSKNRIESFIIERISNDNIKDTFGFYWQFIPKKFLEDREENLKRFIYLPKQNILVLSIPKVLGGIRKFRKLLSELQWLSTSTIPEFAMKDMSVHQQTKGYDFSIYRENQETFLAKITRHLGWTARGTFSERSLEFYQIYRYLKFEKTKAILREYILRKLNESLKIIGNKIGFKAKLQLEGIPSHRDYDHYIKKLIDGSLQFSEAVKLMRV
;
A
#
# COMPACT_ATOMS: atom_id res chain seq x y z
N MET A 1 4.76 8.76 23.12
CA MET A 1 5.94 9.63 23.37
C MET A 1 7.07 8.93 24.16
N TYR A 2 7.16 7.58 24.23
CA TYR A 2 8.07 6.89 25.18
C TYR A 2 9.07 5.86 24.61
N ARG A 3 9.21 5.67 23.29
CA ARG A 3 10.19 4.70 22.72
C ARG A 3 11.14 5.23 21.64
N LYS A 4 11.08 6.53 21.32
CA LYS A 4 12.04 7.14 20.37
C LYS A 4 13.51 7.06 20.86
N ASN A 5 13.75 6.85 22.15
CA ASN A 5 15.10 6.85 22.73
C ASN A 5 15.74 5.46 22.85
N LEU A 6 15.00 4.40 23.21
CA LEU A 6 15.58 3.07 23.48
C LEU A 6 16.31 2.42 22.27
N TYR A 7 15.82 2.64 21.05
CA TYR A 7 16.46 2.10 19.83
C TYR A 7 17.52 3.03 19.24
N ASN A 8 17.53 4.31 19.60
CA ASN A 8 18.57 5.24 19.13
C ASN A 8 19.89 5.07 19.90
N GLU A 9 19.83 4.54 21.13
CA GLU A 9 21.01 4.33 21.98
C GLU A 9 21.74 3.01 21.69
N LYS A 10 21.03 1.97 21.22
CA LYS A 10 21.66 0.69 20.84
C LYS A 10 22.46 0.82 19.53
N PRO A 11 23.68 0.28 19.46
CA PRO A 11 24.45 0.20 18.22
C PRO A 11 23.63 -0.50 17.13
N ASN A 12 23.50 0.13 15.96
CA ASN A 12 22.65 -0.38 14.89
C ASN A 12 23.22 -0.13 13.49
N THR A 13 22.59 -0.73 12.48
CA THR A 13 23.00 -0.61 11.07
C THR A 13 22.27 0.47 10.28
N ARG A 14 21.47 1.34 10.94
CA ARG A 14 20.67 2.36 10.25
C ARG A 14 21.57 3.26 9.44
N LYS A 15 21.20 3.49 8.18
CA LYS A 15 21.79 4.51 7.33
C LYS A 15 20.80 5.57 6.93
N SER A 16 19.52 5.22 6.76
CA SER A 16 18.52 6.20 6.37
C SER A 16 18.24 7.23 7.46
N ILE A 17 17.95 8.45 7.03
CA ILE A 17 17.64 9.57 7.91
C ILE A 17 16.20 10.00 7.69
N ARG A 18 15.45 10.11 8.79
CA ARG A 18 14.08 10.63 8.75
C ARG A 18 14.12 12.15 8.64
N TYR A 19 13.58 12.66 7.54
CA TYR A 19 13.21 14.06 7.38
C TYR A 19 11.97 14.14 6.51
N TYR A 20 11.16 15.15 6.76
CA TYR A 20 9.98 15.45 5.97
C TYR A 20 10.31 16.59 5.03
N VAL A 21 10.28 16.36 3.73
CA VAL A 21 10.31 17.46 2.76
C VAL A 21 8.86 17.92 2.61
N PRO A 22 8.49 19.13 3.02
CA PRO A 22 7.17 19.67 2.72
C PRO A 22 6.98 19.63 1.21
N ASP A 23 5.83 19.14 0.75
CA ASP A 23 5.53 18.97 -0.66
C ASP A 23 5.90 20.23 -1.46
N LYS A 24 6.95 20.11 -2.28
CA LYS A 24 7.40 21.18 -3.18
C LYS A 24 6.89 21.01 -4.61
N THR A 25 6.06 20.00 -4.88
CA THR A 25 5.59 19.71 -6.24
C THR A 25 4.07 19.55 -6.29
N PRO A 26 3.31 20.59 -6.67
CA PRO A 26 1.87 20.47 -6.95
C PRO A 26 1.54 19.48 -8.08
N LYS A 27 2.52 18.98 -8.83
CA LYS A 27 2.33 18.12 -10.00
C LYS A 27 1.78 16.72 -9.70
N ARG A 28 1.83 16.23 -8.46
CA ARG A 28 1.36 14.87 -8.11
C ARG A 28 0.62 14.87 -6.78
N ASP A 29 -0.21 15.87 -6.55
CA ASP A 29 -1.17 15.79 -5.45
C ASP A 29 -2.32 14.86 -5.87
N LEU A 30 -2.17 13.58 -5.55
CA LEU A 30 -3.22 12.57 -5.78
C LEU A 30 -4.24 12.58 -4.64
N HIS A 31 -3.93 13.19 -3.50
CA HIS A 31 -4.84 13.24 -2.35
C HIS A 31 -5.97 14.25 -2.54
N THR A 32 -5.73 15.35 -3.28
CA THR A 32 -6.80 16.29 -3.65
C THR A 32 -7.55 15.89 -4.93
N SER A 33 -7.06 14.88 -5.66
CA SER A 33 -7.74 14.35 -6.83
C SER A 33 -8.84 13.39 -6.44
N LEU A 34 -10.10 13.77 -6.69
CA LEU A 34 -11.30 12.99 -6.34
C LEU A 34 -11.16 11.48 -6.63
N TYR A 35 -10.98 11.09 -7.89
CA TYR A 35 -10.95 9.67 -8.27
C TYR A 35 -9.65 8.98 -7.88
N ALA A 36 -8.51 9.66 -7.93
CA ALA A 36 -7.24 9.05 -7.52
C ALA A 36 -7.22 8.79 -6.01
N HIS A 37 -7.67 9.75 -5.21
CA HIS A 37 -7.83 9.63 -3.76
C HIS A 37 -8.74 8.45 -3.41
N MET A 38 -9.96 8.41 -3.97
CA MET A 38 -10.91 7.32 -3.72
C MET A 38 -10.33 5.95 -4.10
N PHE A 39 -9.66 5.86 -5.25
CA PHE A 39 -9.03 4.61 -5.68
C PHE A 39 -7.91 4.16 -4.74
N ILE A 40 -7.07 5.10 -4.29
CA ILE A 40 -5.98 4.83 -3.34
C ILE A 40 -6.54 4.32 -2.02
N GLU A 41 -7.59 4.96 -1.50
CA GLU A 41 -8.33 4.52 -0.32
C GLU A 41 -8.86 3.10 -0.52
N ASP A 42 -9.67 2.90 -1.55
CA ASP A 42 -10.39 1.66 -1.76
C ASP A 42 -9.45 0.47 -2.03
N LEU A 43 -8.24 0.70 -2.55
CA LEU A 43 -7.28 -0.37 -2.85
C LEU A 43 -6.57 -0.92 -1.60
N HIS A 44 -6.25 -0.05 -0.62
CA HIS A 44 -5.61 -0.51 0.62
C HIS A 44 -6.64 -0.89 1.69
N LEU A 45 -7.76 -0.18 1.77
CA LEU A 45 -8.82 -0.51 2.70
C LEU A 45 -9.43 -1.89 2.39
N GLY A 46 -9.53 -2.73 3.42
CA GLY A 46 -10.02 -4.10 3.31
C GLY A 46 -9.04 -5.07 2.64
N ILE A 47 -7.79 -4.67 2.38
CA ILE A 47 -6.77 -5.63 1.94
C ILE A 47 -6.43 -6.65 3.05
N MET A 48 -6.49 -6.18 4.29
CA MET A 48 -6.36 -6.91 5.54
C MET A 48 -7.41 -6.40 6.54
N PRO A 49 -7.83 -7.23 7.51
CA PRO A 49 -8.68 -6.78 8.61
C PRO A 49 -7.93 -5.75 9.49
N ILE A 50 -8.57 -4.60 9.74
CA ILE A 50 -7.97 -3.45 10.43
C ILE A 50 -7.54 -3.84 11.86
N GLY A 51 -6.27 -3.60 12.19
CA GLY A 51 -5.69 -3.95 13.49
C GLY A 51 -5.82 -5.44 13.83
N GLY A 52 -5.91 -6.31 12.81
CA GLY A 52 -6.11 -7.74 12.95
C GLY A 52 -7.52 -8.18 13.36
N ARG A 53 -8.50 -7.27 13.37
CA ARG A 53 -9.88 -7.57 13.78
C ARG A 53 -10.70 -8.02 12.59
N SER A 54 -11.01 -9.31 12.51
CA SER A 54 -11.88 -9.89 11.49
C SER A 54 -13.16 -10.44 12.11
N GLU A 55 -14.25 -10.41 11.35
CA GLU A 55 -15.49 -11.15 11.69
C GLU A 55 -15.28 -12.66 11.57
N ASN A 56 -14.28 -13.11 10.80
CA ASN A 56 -13.94 -14.52 10.69
C ASN A 56 -13.09 -14.97 11.90
N PRO A 57 -13.61 -15.85 12.78
CA PRO A 57 -12.84 -16.31 13.94
C PRO A 57 -11.62 -17.15 13.57
N ASN A 58 -11.54 -17.64 12.34
CA ASN A 58 -10.39 -18.39 11.82
C ASN A 58 -9.30 -17.50 11.21
N PHE A 59 -9.51 -16.17 11.19
CA PHE A 59 -8.50 -15.25 10.69
C PHE A 59 -7.32 -15.17 11.66
N ALA A 60 -6.13 -15.52 11.19
CA ALA A 60 -4.91 -15.44 11.96
C ALA A 60 -3.68 -15.31 11.07
N VAL A 61 -2.63 -14.73 11.63
CA VAL A 61 -1.27 -14.87 11.10
C VAL A 61 -0.50 -15.84 11.98
N LYS A 62 0.06 -16.87 11.38
CA LYS A 62 0.89 -17.87 12.07
C LYS A 62 2.31 -17.86 11.56
N ILE A 63 3.22 -18.34 12.41
CA ILE A 63 4.62 -18.55 12.06
C ILE A 63 4.88 -20.04 11.93
N ASP A 64 5.61 -20.40 10.88
CA ASP A 64 6.05 -21.75 10.60
C ASP A 64 7.59 -21.79 10.39
N PRO A 65 8.34 -22.58 11.18
CA PRO A 65 7.89 -23.36 12.35
C PRO A 65 7.47 -22.47 13.53
N PRO A 66 6.52 -22.90 14.38
CA PRO A 66 6.09 -22.12 15.54
C PRO A 66 7.24 -21.86 16.53
N SER A 67 7.45 -20.60 16.90
CA SER A 67 8.38 -20.20 17.96
C SER A 67 7.96 -18.86 18.54
N LYS A 68 7.68 -18.82 19.85
CA LYS A 68 7.26 -17.59 20.55
C LYS A 68 8.35 -16.51 20.51
N GLU A 69 9.61 -16.91 20.60
CA GLU A 69 10.75 -15.99 20.56
C GLU A 69 10.88 -15.32 19.19
N VAL A 70 10.74 -16.11 18.12
CA VAL A 70 10.80 -15.60 16.75
C VAL A 70 9.54 -14.77 16.43
N GLU A 71 8.39 -15.18 16.96
CA GLU A 71 7.15 -14.41 16.86
C GLU A 71 7.29 -13.02 17.45
N GLU A 72 7.81 -12.96 18.67
CA GLU A 72 8.05 -11.71 19.36
C GLU A 72 9.06 -10.83 18.62
N LEU A 73 10.13 -11.43 18.12
CA LEU A 73 11.15 -10.74 17.33
C LEU A 73 10.57 -10.11 16.05
N ILE A 74 9.71 -10.85 15.33
CA ILE A 74 9.06 -10.34 14.11
C ILE A 74 8.01 -9.30 14.45
N ARG A 75 7.19 -9.54 15.49
CA ARG A 75 6.17 -8.60 15.97
C ARG A 75 6.78 -7.23 16.29
N LEU A 76 7.88 -7.21 17.05
CA LEU A 76 8.61 -5.98 17.39
C LEU A 76 9.34 -5.37 16.20
N GLY A 77 9.79 -6.19 15.25
CA GLY A 77 10.50 -5.72 14.06
C GLY A 77 9.60 -5.06 13.01
N LEU A 78 8.30 -5.35 13.03
CA LEU A 78 7.30 -4.72 12.17
C LEU A 78 6.68 -3.51 12.89
N HIS A 79 7.41 -2.39 12.90
CA HIS A 79 6.90 -1.16 13.49
C HIS A 79 5.65 -0.65 12.79
N THR A 80 4.67 -0.21 13.59
CA THR A 80 3.42 0.41 13.11
C THR A 80 3.39 1.87 13.53
N HIS A 81 2.60 2.69 12.81
CA HIS A 81 2.38 4.09 13.20
C HIS A 81 1.54 4.23 14.48
N HIS A 82 0.85 3.16 14.88
CA HIS A 82 -0.05 3.11 16.04
C HIS A 82 0.65 2.70 17.34
N GLY A 83 1.96 2.41 17.29
CA GLY A 83 2.77 2.08 18.46
C GLY A 83 3.28 0.64 18.39
N GLU A 84 3.29 -0.04 19.54
CA GLU A 84 3.67 -1.44 19.58
C GLU A 84 2.45 -2.33 19.27
N PRO A 85 2.50 -3.19 18.25
CA PRO A 85 1.39 -4.07 17.91
C PRO A 85 1.16 -5.12 19.01
N ARG A 86 -0.09 -5.45 19.33
CA ARG A 86 -0.46 -6.36 20.44
C ARG A 86 -0.05 -7.81 20.18
N ASN A 87 -0.02 -8.23 18.93
CA ASN A 87 0.35 -9.58 18.50
C ASN A 87 0.88 -9.57 17.06
N ILE A 88 1.37 -10.71 16.59
CA ILE A 88 1.91 -10.85 15.23
C ILE A 88 0.86 -10.57 14.15
N THR A 89 -0.41 -10.91 14.40
CA THR A 89 -1.51 -10.67 13.47
C THR A 89 -1.68 -9.19 13.20
N GLU A 90 -1.78 -8.37 14.25
CA GLU A 90 -1.86 -6.91 14.13
C GLU A 90 -0.62 -6.34 13.44
N ALA A 91 0.58 -6.77 13.84
CA ALA A 91 1.83 -6.29 13.24
C ALA A 91 1.91 -6.53 11.72
N VAL A 92 1.45 -7.70 11.25
CA VAL A 92 1.44 -8.06 9.84
C VAL A 92 0.30 -7.38 9.07
N CYS A 93 -0.88 -7.26 9.67
CA CYS A 93 -1.98 -6.49 9.09
C CYS A 93 -1.55 -5.05 8.82
N ASP A 94 -1.02 -4.37 9.83
CA ASP A 94 -0.62 -2.96 9.75
C ASP A 94 0.51 -2.77 8.73
N PHE A 95 1.49 -3.69 8.69
CA PHE A 95 2.56 -3.64 7.69
C PHE A 95 2.02 -3.80 6.26
N ILE A 96 1.10 -4.75 6.03
CA ILE A 96 0.53 -4.97 4.70
C ILE A 96 -0.34 -3.79 4.29
N ASP A 97 -1.14 -3.25 5.20
CA ASP A 97 -2.00 -2.08 4.97
C ASP A 97 -1.16 -0.84 4.59
N GLU A 98 -0.13 -0.51 5.38
CA GLU A 98 0.79 0.57 5.07
C GLU A 98 1.48 0.36 3.72
N ALA A 99 2.00 -0.85 3.49
CA ALA A 99 2.64 -1.19 2.23
C ALA A 99 1.70 -1.05 1.04
N ALA A 100 0.45 -1.48 1.18
CA ALA A 100 -0.57 -1.39 0.14
C ALA A 100 -0.92 0.07 -0.14
N HIS A 101 -1.10 0.90 0.89
CA HIS A 101 -1.35 2.33 0.74
C HIS A 101 -0.22 3.03 -0.02
N ILE A 102 1.04 2.79 0.36
CA ILE A 102 2.20 3.39 -0.31
C ILE A 102 2.31 2.90 -1.76
N LEU A 103 2.04 1.61 -2.01
CA LEU A 103 2.01 1.05 -3.35
C LEU A 103 0.88 1.67 -4.18
N ALA A 104 -0.29 1.90 -3.60
CA ALA A 104 -1.43 2.55 -4.25
C ALA A 104 -1.13 3.99 -4.66
N TYR A 105 -0.34 4.72 -3.85
CA TYR A 105 0.05 6.09 -4.17
C TYR A 105 1.24 6.18 -5.15
N TYR A 106 2.35 5.50 -4.85
CA TYR A 106 3.62 5.68 -5.55
C TYR A 106 3.91 4.60 -6.62
N GLY A 107 3.26 3.43 -6.51
CA GLY A 107 3.56 2.22 -7.28
C GLY A 107 4.78 1.43 -6.78
N LYS A 108 5.47 1.94 -5.74
CA LYS A 108 6.64 1.35 -5.08
C LYS A 108 6.62 1.70 -3.59
N ALA A 109 7.22 0.87 -2.75
CA ALA A 109 7.51 1.18 -1.35
C ALA A 109 8.92 0.70 -1.00
N TYR A 110 9.60 1.42 -0.11
CA TYR A 110 10.98 1.14 0.28
C TYR A 110 11.08 1.07 1.80
N TYR A 111 11.73 0.03 2.29
CA TYR A 111 11.98 -0.17 3.71
C TYR A 111 13.44 -0.50 3.96
N GLU A 112 14.05 0.12 4.97
CA GLU A 112 15.34 -0.27 5.51
C GLU A 112 15.17 -1.37 6.55
N ILE A 113 15.96 -2.43 6.42
CA ILE A 113 16.13 -3.46 7.44
C ILE A 113 17.30 -3.01 8.32
N ILE A 114 16.98 -2.64 9.55
CA ILE A 114 17.91 -2.14 10.56
C ILE A 114 18.15 -3.25 11.59
N TYR A 115 19.41 -3.64 11.80
CA TYR A 115 19.79 -4.61 12.82
C TYR A 115 20.34 -3.88 14.04
N PHE A 116 19.97 -4.35 15.23
CA PHE A 116 20.44 -3.84 16.52
C PHE A 116 21.34 -4.88 17.18
N TYR A 117 22.48 -4.43 17.66
CA TYR A 117 23.47 -5.27 18.30
C TYR A 117 23.36 -5.17 19.82
N ALA A 118 23.70 -6.27 20.50
CA ALA A 118 23.68 -6.33 21.97
C ALA A 118 24.69 -5.36 22.61
N ASP A 119 25.80 -5.08 21.91
CA ASP A 119 26.88 -4.24 22.39
C ASP A 119 27.57 -3.46 21.24
N LYS A 120 28.54 -2.61 21.60
CA LYS A 120 29.33 -1.82 20.65
C LYS A 120 30.31 -2.66 19.83
N SER A 121 30.63 -3.89 20.25
CA SER A 121 31.50 -4.80 19.49
C SER A 121 30.83 -5.32 18.22
N LYS A 122 29.48 -5.24 18.15
CA LYS A 122 28.66 -5.66 17.00
C LYS A 122 28.82 -7.15 16.65
N ASN A 123 29.17 -7.98 17.63
CA ASN A 123 29.39 -9.40 17.44
C ASN A 123 28.08 -10.21 17.40
N ARG A 124 27.02 -9.74 18.07
CA ARG A 124 25.72 -10.42 18.14
C ARG A 124 24.58 -9.49 17.80
N ILE A 125 23.76 -9.87 16.83
CA ILE A 125 22.50 -9.19 16.52
C ILE A 125 21.44 -9.70 17.49
N GLU A 126 20.77 -8.78 18.17
CA GLU A 126 19.74 -9.05 19.16
C GLU A 126 18.34 -8.90 18.56
N SER A 127 18.14 -7.89 17.72
CA SER A 127 16.85 -7.56 17.12
C SER A 127 16.99 -6.89 15.77
N PHE A 128 15.86 -6.74 15.08
CA PHE A 128 15.76 -5.99 13.84
C PHE A 128 14.50 -5.14 13.80
N ILE A 129 14.49 -4.14 12.94
CA ILE A 129 13.30 -3.37 12.56
C ILE A 129 13.27 -3.24 11.03
N ILE A 130 12.08 -3.36 10.43
CA ILE A 130 11.81 -2.98 9.05
C ILE A 130 11.17 -1.60 9.08
N GLU A 131 11.86 -0.60 8.57
CA GLU A 131 11.46 0.80 8.69
C GLU A 131 11.24 1.44 7.32
N ARG A 132 10.10 2.11 7.16
CA ARG A 132 9.81 2.84 5.93
C ARG A 132 10.81 3.96 5.66
N ILE A 133 11.27 4.01 4.41
CA ILE A 133 11.93 5.17 3.84
C ILE A 133 10.89 5.91 2.99
N SER A 134 10.73 7.22 3.20
CA SER A 134 9.83 8.01 2.34
C SER A 134 10.25 7.90 0.88
N ASN A 135 9.28 7.65 0.01
CA ASN A 135 9.48 7.51 -1.43
C ASN A 135 10.10 8.76 -2.08
N ASP A 136 9.85 9.94 -1.51
CA ASP A 136 10.39 11.20 -2.00
C ASP A 136 11.85 11.42 -1.58
N ASN A 137 12.28 10.69 -0.56
CA ASN A 137 13.63 10.79 0.01
C ASN A 137 14.63 9.82 -0.64
N ILE A 138 14.16 8.85 -1.43
CA ILE A 138 15.00 7.80 -2.01
C ILE A 138 14.99 7.85 -3.54
N LYS A 139 16.18 7.74 -4.14
CA LYS A 139 16.37 7.52 -5.57
C LYS A 139 16.84 6.09 -5.81
N ASP A 140 16.14 5.40 -6.71
CA ASP A 140 16.44 4.04 -7.16
C ASP A 140 16.89 4.12 -8.62
N THR A 141 18.20 3.96 -8.83
CA THR A 141 18.84 4.04 -10.15
C THR A 141 19.70 2.80 -10.35
N PHE A 142 19.38 1.96 -11.33
CA PHE A 142 20.08 0.70 -11.64
C PHE A 142 20.28 -0.25 -10.43
N GLY A 143 19.34 -0.27 -9.48
CA GLY A 143 19.42 -1.10 -8.28
C GLY A 143 20.35 -0.56 -7.19
N PHE A 144 20.86 0.67 -7.36
CA PHE A 144 21.50 1.44 -6.32
C PHE A 144 20.49 2.39 -5.67
N TYR A 145 20.48 2.39 -4.35
CA TYR A 145 19.58 3.20 -3.54
C TYR A 145 20.34 4.33 -2.89
N TRP A 146 19.90 5.56 -3.13
CA TRP A 146 20.53 6.76 -2.60
C TRP A 146 19.50 7.64 -1.93
N GLN A 147 19.81 8.11 -0.73
CA GLN A 147 19.02 9.15 -0.07
C GLN A 147 19.72 10.49 -0.23
N PHE A 148 18.97 11.52 -0.61
CA PHE A 148 19.46 12.89 -0.77
C PHE A 148 18.89 13.80 0.32
N ILE A 149 19.75 14.34 1.17
CA ILE A 149 19.36 15.20 2.29
C ILE A 149 19.47 16.68 1.84
N PRO A 150 18.36 17.44 1.85
CA PRO A 150 18.40 18.89 1.62
C PRO A 150 19.28 19.61 2.65
N LYS A 151 20.02 20.66 2.22
CA LYS A 151 20.96 21.41 3.08
C LYS A 151 20.34 21.91 4.39
N LYS A 152 19.09 22.41 4.33
CA LYS A 152 18.35 22.88 5.52
C LYS A 152 18.21 21.85 6.65
N PHE A 153 18.30 20.54 6.36
CA PHE A 153 18.24 19.49 7.39
C PHE A 153 19.62 19.04 7.87
N LEU A 154 20.69 19.54 7.25
CA LEU A 154 22.08 19.34 7.68
C LEU A 154 22.50 20.40 8.70
N GLU A 155 21.92 21.60 8.61
CA GLU A 155 22.22 22.73 9.50
C GLU A 155 21.70 22.50 10.93
N ASP A 156 20.59 21.77 11.09
CA ASP A 156 19.95 21.46 12.38
C ASP A 156 20.51 20.21 13.09
N ARG A 157 21.54 19.55 12.55
CA ARG A 157 22.08 18.29 13.09
C ARG A 157 23.60 18.30 13.17
N GLU A 158 24.16 17.60 14.16
CA GLU A 158 25.60 17.51 14.44
C GLU A 158 26.47 17.34 13.18
N GLU A 159 27.67 17.90 13.27
CA GLU A 159 28.67 17.99 12.21
C GLU A 159 28.99 16.61 11.57
N ASN A 160 29.06 16.58 10.23
CA ASN A 160 29.46 15.47 9.33
C ASN A 160 28.36 14.62 8.66
N LEU A 161 27.10 15.05 8.67
CA LEU A 161 26.06 14.38 7.86
C LEU A 161 26.31 14.54 6.35
N LYS A 162 26.52 13.41 5.67
CA LYS A 162 26.68 13.40 4.20
C LYS A 162 25.35 13.70 3.52
N ARG A 163 25.40 14.59 2.53
CA ARG A 163 24.25 14.96 1.71
C ARG A 163 23.67 13.80 0.88
N PHE A 164 24.54 12.85 0.51
CA PHE A 164 24.17 11.63 -0.20
C PHE A 164 24.51 10.43 0.65
N ILE A 165 23.50 9.61 0.95
CA ILE A 165 23.67 8.39 1.73
C ILE A 165 23.40 7.20 0.81
N TYR A 166 24.41 6.36 0.64
CA TYR A 166 24.26 5.08 -0.03
C TYR A 166 23.55 4.07 0.88
N LEU A 167 22.49 3.47 0.38
CA LEU A 167 21.70 2.45 1.05
C LEU A 167 21.96 1.08 0.41
N PRO A 168 22.67 0.16 1.10
CA PRO A 168 23.01 -1.14 0.54
C PRO A 168 21.77 -1.96 0.21
N LYS A 169 21.69 -2.47 -1.02
CA LYS A 169 20.57 -3.28 -1.51
C LYS A 169 20.20 -4.45 -0.59
N GLN A 170 21.18 -5.11 0.04
CA GLN A 170 20.92 -6.23 0.95
C GLN A 170 20.17 -5.85 2.23
N ASN A 171 20.08 -4.56 2.55
CA ASN A 171 19.34 -4.05 3.69
C ASN A 171 18.05 -3.32 3.26
N ILE A 172 17.68 -3.35 1.99
CA ILE A 172 16.47 -2.67 1.50
C ILE A 172 15.44 -3.70 1.03
N LEU A 173 14.27 -3.67 1.64
CA LEU A 173 13.07 -4.32 1.12
C LEU A 173 12.38 -3.37 0.16
N VAL A 174 12.30 -3.76 -1.11
CA VAL A 174 11.58 -3.03 -2.15
C VAL A 174 10.31 -3.77 -2.54
N LEU A 175 9.18 -3.06 -2.39
CA LEU A 175 7.89 -3.48 -2.92
C LEU A 175 7.59 -2.67 -4.17
N SER A 176 6.93 -3.29 -5.14
CA SER A 176 6.47 -2.63 -6.36
C SER A 176 5.18 -3.30 -6.81
N ILE A 177 4.31 -2.55 -7.50
CA ILE A 177 3.09 -3.13 -8.05
C ILE A 177 3.47 -4.34 -8.92
N PRO A 178 2.90 -5.54 -8.66
CA PRO A 178 3.28 -6.75 -9.36
C PRO A 178 2.89 -6.67 -10.84
N LYS A 179 3.66 -7.35 -11.70
CA LYS A 179 3.44 -7.35 -13.16
C LYS A 179 2.04 -7.83 -13.55
N VAL A 180 1.47 -8.77 -12.79
CA VAL A 180 0.11 -9.28 -13.02
C VAL A 180 -0.97 -8.20 -12.87
N LEU A 181 -0.71 -7.16 -12.06
CA LEU A 181 -1.56 -5.96 -11.93
C LEU A 181 -1.14 -4.83 -12.88
N GLY A 182 -0.34 -5.15 -13.91
CA GLY A 182 0.15 -4.19 -14.91
C GLY A 182 1.53 -3.58 -14.59
N GLY A 183 2.06 -3.79 -13.40
CA GLY A 183 3.35 -3.25 -12.98
C GLY A 183 3.36 -1.72 -12.82
N ILE A 184 4.49 -1.19 -12.37
CA ILE A 184 4.61 0.23 -11.98
C ILE A 184 4.22 1.23 -13.08
N ARG A 185 4.57 0.96 -14.34
CA ARG A 185 4.34 1.89 -15.45
C ARG A 185 2.85 2.03 -15.76
N LYS A 186 2.14 0.91 -15.93
CA LYS A 186 0.70 0.92 -16.20
C LYS A 186 -0.08 1.45 -15.00
N PHE A 187 0.35 1.10 -13.79
CA PHE A 187 -0.29 1.58 -12.57
C PHE A 187 -0.18 3.10 -12.41
N ARG A 188 1.02 3.68 -12.65
CA ARG A 188 1.18 5.14 -12.64
C ARG A 188 0.39 5.82 -13.75
N LYS A 189 0.29 5.21 -14.94
CA LYS A 189 -0.56 5.71 -16.01
C LYS A 189 -2.03 5.75 -15.58
N LEU A 190 -2.54 4.69 -14.96
CA LEU A 190 -3.88 4.67 -14.38
C LEU A 190 -4.09 5.82 -13.38
N LEU A 191 -3.15 6.04 -12.45
CA LEU A 191 -3.28 7.13 -11.47
C LEU A 191 -3.30 8.50 -12.16
N SER A 192 -2.48 8.71 -13.19
CA SER A 192 -2.50 9.94 -13.99
C SER A 192 -3.82 10.12 -14.76
N GLU A 193 -4.41 9.05 -15.28
CA GLU A 193 -5.72 9.09 -15.94
C GLU A 193 -6.84 9.41 -14.94
N LEU A 194 -6.81 8.83 -13.73
CA LEU A 194 -7.75 9.17 -12.65
C LEU A 194 -7.57 10.62 -12.17
N GLN A 195 -6.32 11.09 -12.07
CA GLN A 195 -6.01 12.46 -11.70
C GLN A 195 -6.56 13.44 -12.73
N TRP A 196 -6.28 13.20 -14.00
CA TRP A 196 -6.82 13.99 -15.09
C TRP A 196 -8.34 14.02 -15.06
N LEU A 197 -9.01 12.87 -14.94
CA LEU A 197 -10.47 12.81 -14.88
C LEU A 197 -11.05 13.57 -13.68
N SER A 198 -10.30 13.66 -12.57
CA SER A 198 -10.68 14.42 -11.38
C SER A 198 -10.62 15.93 -11.58
N THR A 199 -9.80 16.43 -12.52
CA THR A 199 -9.71 17.88 -12.82
C THR A 199 -10.87 18.37 -13.68
N SER A 200 -11.57 17.47 -14.34
CA SER A 200 -12.64 17.81 -15.28
C SER A 200 -14.03 17.56 -14.71
N THR A 201 -14.25 17.59 -13.40
CA THR A 201 -15.58 17.29 -12.81
C THR A 201 -16.69 18.23 -13.30
N ILE A 202 -16.35 19.47 -13.60
CA ILE A 202 -17.24 20.47 -14.22
C ILE A 202 -16.50 21.07 -15.43
N PRO A 203 -17.14 21.23 -16.60
CA PRO A 203 -16.52 21.91 -17.72
C PRO A 203 -16.11 23.35 -17.37
N GLU A 204 -14.94 23.79 -17.84
CA GLU A 204 -14.40 25.12 -17.51
C GLU A 204 -15.34 26.28 -17.90
N PHE A 205 -16.05 26.17 -19.03
CA PHE A 205 -16.99 27.21 -19.46
C PHE A 205 -18.17 27.33 -18.47
N ALA A 206 -18.67 26.22 -17.94
CA ALA A 206 -19.75 26.22 -16.96
C ALA A 206 -19.30 26.83 -15.62
N MET A 207 -18.04 26.60 -15.22
CA MET A 207 -17.48 27.27 -14.05
C MET A 207 -17.37 28.79 -14.24
N LYS A 208 -17.02 29.24 -15.46
CA LYS A 208 -16.99 30.67 -15.79
C LYS A 208 -18.38 31.29 -15.77
N ASP A 209 -19.38 30.63 -16.36
CA ASP A 209 -20.76 31.12 -16.34
C ASP A 209 -21.28 31.22 -14.90
N MET A 210 -21.02 30.21 -14.06
CA MET A 210 -21.39 30.24 -12.63
C MET A 210 -20.75 31.39 -11.86
N SER A 211 -19.47 31.72 -12.13
CA SER A 211 -18.80 32.80 -11.40
C SER A 211 -19.37 34.18 -11.70
N VAL A 212 -19.96 34.37 -12.89
CA VAL A 212 -20.69 35.58 -13.29
C VAL A 212 -22.21 35.45 -13.12
N HIS A 213 -22.69 34.42 -12.41
CA HIS A 213 -24.12 34.15 -12.15
C HIS A 213 -24.96 34.01 -13.42
N GLN A 214 -24.35 33.53 -14.51
CA GLN A 214 -25.02 33.24 -15.77
C GLN A 214 -25.39 31.76 -15.86
N GLN A 215 -26.53 31.48 -16.50
CA GLN A 215 -26.91 30.12 -16.84
C GLN A 215 -26.19 29.67 -18.11
N THR A 216 -25.51 28.54 -18.03
CA THR A 216 -24.99 27.84 -19.20
C THR A 216 -26.14 27.30 -20.03
N LYS A 217 -26.43 27.90 -21.19
CA LYS A 217 -27.49 27.46 -22.09
C LYS A 217 -26.99 26.46 -23.13
N GLY A 218 -27.82 25.47 -23.46
CA GLY A 218 -27.58 24.56 -24.58
C GLY A 218 -26.56 23.44 -24.31
N TYR A 219 -26.12 23.25 -23.06
CA TYR A 219 -25.23 22.16 -22.68
C TYR A 219 -25.93 21.15 -21.77
N ASP A 220 -25.90 19.87 -22.13
CA ASP A 220 -26.45 18.79 -21.30
C ASP A 220 -25.37 18.20 -20.39
N PHE A 221 -25.40 18.63 -19.12
CA PHE A 221 -24.50 18.14 -18.08
C PHE A 221 -24.70 16.66 -17.76
N SER A 222 -25.87 16.08 -18.07
CA SER A 222 -26.18 14.67 -17.84
C SER A 222 -25.35 13.78 -18.77
N ILE A 223 -25.26 14.16 -20.05
CA ILE A 223 -24.42 13.49 -21.06
C ILE A 223 -22.94 13.66 -20.71
N TYR A 224 -22.53 14.84 -20.23
CA TYR A 224 -21.15 15.06 -19.80
C TYR A 224 -20.76 14.11 -18.67
N ARG A 225 -21.57 14.04 -17.61
CA ARG A 225 -21.36 13.14 -16.47
C ARG A 225 -21.36 11.67 -16.91
N GLU A 226 -22.24 11.28 -17.82
CA GLU A 226 -22.28 9.93 -18.40
C GLU A 226 -20.99 9.54 -19.10
N ASN A 227 -20.43 10.46 -19.89
CA ASN A 227 -19.16 10.23 -20.55
C ASN A 227 -18.05 10.04 -19.51
N GLN A 228 -18.01 10.86 -18.45
CA GLN A 228 -17.02 10.70 -17.38
C GLN A 228 -17.12 9.35 -16.67
N GLU A 229 -18.34 8.94 -16.32
CA GLU A 229 -18.62 7.63 -15.71
C GLU A 229 -18.16 6.47 -16.62
N THR A 230 -18.41 6.60 -17.93
CA THR A 230 -17.95 5.63 -18.94
C THR A 230 -16.42 5.57 -19.04
N PHE A 231 -15.74 6.73 -19.05
CA PHE A 231 -14.28 6.80 -19.03
C PHE A 231 -13.71 6.19 -17.75
N LEU A 232 -14.27 6.54 -16.59
CA LEU A 232 -13.89 5.97 -15.30
C LEU A 232 -14.00 4.46 -15.31
N ALA A 233 -15.14 3.93 -15.78
CA ALA A 233 -15.36 2.49 -15.89
C ALA A 233 -14.33 1.82 -16.81
N LYS A 234 -13.99 2.44 -17.94
CA LYS A 234 -13.00 1.94 -18.90
C LYS A 234 -11.58 1.89 -18.33
N ILE A 235 -11.12 2.97 -17.69
CA ILE A 235 -9.78 3.08 -17.07
C ILE A 235 -9.58 1.96 -16.04
N THR A 236 -10.61 1.73 -15.22
CA THR A 236 -10.54 0.91 -14.00
C THR A 236 -10.94 -0.55 -14.22
N ARG A 237 -11.51 -0.88 -15.40
CA ARG A 237 -12.03 -2.21 -15.78
C ARG A 237 -11.07 -3.36 -15.52
N HIS A 238 -9.77 -3.13 -15.70
CA HIS A 238 -8.76 -4.19 -15.58
C HIS A 238 -8.49 -4.58 -14.13
N LEU A 239 -8.66 -3.66 -13.17
CA LEU A 239 -8.55 -3.92 -11.74
C LEU A 239 -9.90 -4.27 -11.11
N GLY A 240 -11.01 -3.90 -11.75
CA GLY A 240 -12.35 -4.17 -11.26
C GLY A 240 -12.92 -3.08 -10.36
N TRP A 241 -12.15 -2.06 -9.97
CA TRP A 241 -12.62 -1.01 -9.05
C TRP A 241 -13.96 -0.39 -9.46
N THR A 242 -14.95 -0.39 -8.57
CA THR A 242 -16.34 0.01 -8.86
C THR A 242 -16.60 1.50 -8.65
N ALA A 243 -15.58 2.26 -8.23
CA ALA A 243 -15.72 3.68 -7.89
C ALA A 243 -16.88 3.95 -6.91
N ARG A 244 -17.04 3.10 -5.89
CA ARG A 244 -18.13 3.22 -4.89
C ARG A 244 -19.53 3.31 -5.52
N GLY A 245 -19.72 2.67 -6.68
CA GLY A 245 -21.01 2.64 -7.37
C GLY A 245 -21.31 3.87 -8.22
N THR A 246 -20.34 4.73 -8.56
CA THR A 246 -20.59 5.95 -9.37
C THR A 246 -21.32 5.65 -10.69
N PHE A 247 -21.08 4.50 -11.32
CA PHE A 247 -21.73 4.08 -12.57
C PHE A 247 -22.70 2.90 -12.38
N SER A 248 -23.22 2.68 -11.17
CA SER A 248 -24.08 1.55 -10.83
C SER A 248 -25.41 1.57 -11.59
N GLU A 249 -26.12 2.70 -11.61
CA GLU A 249 -27.43 2.87 -12.29
C GLU A 249 -27.40 2.51 -13.78
N ARG A 250 -26.21 2.57 -14.40
CA ARG A 250 -25.97 2.33 -15.83
C ARG A 250 -25.27 0.99 -16.09
N SER A 251 -25.20 0.12 -15.10
CA SER A 251 -24.58 -1.19 -15.22
C SER A 251 -25.47 -2.29 -14.67
N LEU A 252 -25.45 -3.44 -15.33
CA LEU A 252 -26.16 -4.64 -14.87
C LEU A 252 -25.62 -5.06 -13.50
N GLU A 253 -26.52 -5.47 -12.60
CA GLU A 253 -26.16 -5.95 -11.25
C GLU A 253 -25.09 -7.05 -11.31
N PHE A 254 -25.25 -8.01 -12.22
CA PHE A 254 -24.23 -9.03 -12.51
C PHE A 254 -22.85 -8.43 -12.76
N TYR A 255 -22.77 -7.39 -13.60
CA TYR A 255 -21.50 -6.76 -13.96
C TYR A 255 -20.90 -6.01 -12.77
N GLN A 256 -21.72 -5.40 -11.92
CA GLN A 256 -21.25 -4.77 -10.69
C GLN A 256 -20.62 -5.80 -9.76
N ILE A 257 -21.30 -6.92 -9.50
CA ILE A 257 -20.79 -8.00 -8.65
C ILE A 257 -19.50 -8.60 -9.24
N TYR A 258 -19.46 -8.82 -10.55
CA TYR A 258 -18.26 -9.27 -11.25
C TYR A 258 -17.07 -8.31 -11.01
N ARG A 259 -17.32 -7.00 -11.10
CA ARG A 259 -16.29 -5.98 -10.86
C ARG A 259 -15.83 -5.95 -9.40
N TYR A 260 -16.74 -6.09 -8.43
CA TYR A 260 -16.39 -6.20 -7.02
C TYR A 260 -15.49 -7.41 -6.75
N LEU A 261 -15.88 -8.62 -7.18
CA LEU A 261 -15.06 -9.82 -7.01
C LEU A 261 -13.69 -9.67 -7.67
N LYS A 262 -13.63 -9.01 -8.83
CA LYS A 262 -12.36 -8.73 -9.52
C LYS A 262 -11.49 -7.73 -8.77
N PHE A 263 -12.08 -6.76 -8.08
CA PHE A 263 -11.34 -5.82 -7.26
C PHE A 263 -10.82 -6.47 -5.98
N GLU A 264 -11.63 -7.31 -5.34
CA GLU A 264 -11.18 -8.13 -4.20
C GLU A 264 -10.07 -9.11 -4.58
N LYS A 265 -10.15 -9.71 -5.78
CA LYS A 265 -9.02 -10.45 -6.38
C LYS A 265 -7.77 -9.58 -6.49
N THR A 266 -7.90 -8.33 -6.97
CA THR A 266 -6.77 -7.40 -7.08
C THR A 266 -6.11 -7.12 -5.73
N LYS A 267 -6.91 -6.90 -4.68
CA LYS A 267 -6.43 -6.75 -3.30
C LYS A 267 -5.73 -8.01 -2.80
N ALA A 268 -6.32 -9.19 -3.01
CA ALA A 268 -5.73 -10.46 -2.62
C ALA A 268 -4.37 -10.72 -3.29
N ILE A 269 -4.25 -10.43 -4.60
CA ILE A 269 -2.96 -10.50 -5.31
C ILE A 269 -1.92 -9.58 -4.67
N LEU A 270 -2.30 -8.34 -4.36
CA LEU A 270 -1.40 -7.37 -3.76
C LEU A 270 -0.96 -7.80 -2.36
N ARG A 271 -1.89 -8.26 -1.51
CA ARG A 271 -1.64 -8.81 -0.18
C ARG A 271 -0.63 -9.96 -0.23
N GLU A 272 -0.91 -10.97 -1.04
CA GLU A 272 -0.06 -12.15 -1.17
C GLU A 272 1.32 -11.79 -1.71
N TYR A 273 1.40 -10.83 -2.63
CA TYR A 273 2.66 -10.30 -3.12
C TYR A 273 3.48 -9.64 -1.99
N ILE A 274 2.85 -8.79 -1.18
CA ILE A 274 3.50 -8.11 -0.05
C ILE A 274 3.98 -9.14 0.97
N LEU A 275 3.11 -10.07 1.39
CA LEU A 275 3.44 -11.14 2.34
C LEU A 275 4.61 -12.00 1.84
N ARG A 276 4.61 -12.38 0.56
CA ARG A 276 5.71 -13.14 -0.03
C ARG A 276 7.02 -12.35 0.03
N LYS A 277 6.99 -11.06 -0.29
CA LYS A 277 8.18 -10.20 -0.21
C LYS A 277 8.67 -10.00 1.23
N LEU A 278 7.75 -9.88 2.17
CA LEU A 278 8.09 -9.86 3.59
C LEU A 278 8.76 -11.16 4.02
N ASN A 279 8.21 -12.32 3.64
CA ASN A 279 8.81 -13.63 3.91
C ASN A 279 10.20 -13.80 3.28
N GLU A 280 10.43 -13.29 2.06
CA GLU A 280 11.76 -13.25 1.44
C GLU A 280 12.74 -12.42 2.28
N SER A 281 12.32 -11.27 2.79
CA SER A 281 13.12 -10.45 3.70
C SER A 281 13.37 -11.12 5.05
N LEU A 282 12.36 -11.76 5.64
CA LEU A 282 12.50 -12.52 6.89
C LEU A 282 13.48 -13.67 6.76
N LYS A 283 13.56 -14.33 5.60
CA LYS A 283 14.61 -15.32 5.33
C LYS A 283 16.02 -14.72 5.40
N ILE A 284 16.21 -13.53 4.82
CA ILE A 284 17.51 -12.82 4.84
C ILE A 284 17.86 -12.39 6.27
N ILE A 285 16.88 -11.84 7.00
CA ILE A 285 17.01 -11.41 8.39
C ILE A 285 17.34 -12.62 9.29
N GLY A 286 16.56 -13.69 9.15
CA GLY A 286 16.72 -14.93 9.90
C GLY A 286 18.09 -15.58 9.68
N ASN A 287 18.61 -15.56 8.46
CA ASN A 287 19.98 -16.03 8.19
C ASN A 287 21.07 -15.24 8.93
N LYS A 288 20.84 -13.95 9.23
CA LYS A 288 21.79 -13.12 9.98
C LYS A 288 21.63 -13.25 11.50
N ILE A 289 20.40 -13.43 11.98
CA ILE A 289 20.09 -13.49 13.42
C ILE A 289 20.17 -14.92 13.96
N GLY A 290 19.93 -15.92 13.13
CA GLY A 290 19.93 -17.34 13.52
C GLY A 290 18.53 -17.94 13.69
N PHE A 291 17.52 -17.45 12.97
CA PHE A 291 16.19 -18.06 12.95
C PHE A 291 15.74 -18.45 11.53
N LYS A 292 14.78 -19.39 11.46
CA LYS A 292 14.06 -19.73 10.23
C LYS A 292 12.58 -19.67 10.53
N ALA A 293 11.86 -18.84 9.80
CA ALA A 293 10.43 -18.64 9.99
C ALA A 293 9.78 -18.11 8.71
N LYS A 294 8.51 -18.47 8.52
CA LYS A 294 7.63 -17.96 7.47
C LYS A 294 6.29 -17.60 8.07
N LEU A 295 5.78 -16.44 7.69
CA LEU A 295 4.42 -15.99 7.97
C LEU A 295 3.43 -16.67 7.04
N GLN A 296 2.35 -17.21 7.61
CA GLN A 296 1.22 -17.79 6.91
C GLN A 296 -0.06 -17.06 7.30
N LEU A 297 -0.91 -16.79 6.31
CA LEU A 297 -2.24 -16.18 6.53
C LEU A 297 -3.31 -17.27 6.47
N GLU A 298 -4.23 -17.24 7.42
CA GLU A 298 -5.39 -18.12 7.49
C GLU A 298 -6.68 -17.29 7.56
N GLY A 299 -7.81 -17.91 7.20
CA GLY A 299 -9.13 -17.29 7.36
C GLY A 299 -9.41 -16.11 6.45
N ILE A 300 -8.70 -15.95 5.34
CA ILE A 300 -8.95 -14.88 4.35
C ILE A 300 -8.85 -15.42 2.91
N PRO A 301 -9.78 -15.09 2.00
CA PRO A 301 -9.79 -15.64 0.64
C PRO A 301 -8.58 -15.22 -0.19
N SER A 302 -7.90 -16.17 -0.83
CA SER A 302 -6.80 -15.95 -1.76
C SER A 302 -7.27 -15.42 -3.13
N HIS A 303 -6.33 -14.97 -3.96
CA HIS A 303 -6.67 -14.57 -5.34
C HIS A 303 -7.27 -15.73 -6.17
N ARG A 304 -6.91 -16.98 -5.85
CA ARG A 304 -7.45 -18.18 -6.52
C ARG A 304 -8.87 -18.47 -6.09
N ASP A 305 -9.20 -18.21 -4.83
CA ASP A 305 -10.57 -18.31 -4.34
C ASP A 305 -11.47 -17.31 -5.09
N TYR A 306 -10.99 -16.08 -5.29
CA TYR A 306 -11.69 -15.12 -6.13
C TYR A 306 -11.78 -15.51 -7.61
N ASP A 307 -10.79 -16.18 -8.17
CA ASP A 307 -10.92 -16.78 -9.51
C ASP A 307 -12.07 -17.78 -9.59
N HIS A 308 -12.20 -18.63 -8.56
CA HIS A 308 -13.29 -19.58 -8.44
C HIS A 308 -14.65 -18.89 -8.26
N TYR A 309 -14.74 -17.87 -7.41
CA TYR A 309 -15.97 -17.10 -7.22
C TYR A 309 -16.41 -16.37 -8.50
N ILE A 310 -15.47 -15.77 -9.23
CA ILE A 310 -15.74 -15.13 -10.52
C ILE A 310 -16.26 -16.16 -11.53
N LYS A 311 -15.65 -17.35 -11.59
CA LYS A 311 -16.11 -18.43 -12.46
C LYS A 311 -17.55 -18.85 -12.09
N LYS A 312 -17.81 -19.13 -10.82
CA LYS A 312 -19.15 -19.49 -10.35
C LYS A 312 -20.21 -18.43 -10.66
N LEU A 313 -19.85 -17.14 -10.53
CA LEU A 313 -20.73 -16.03 -10.90
C LEU A 313 -21.07 -16.07 -12.39
N ILE A 314 -20.07 -16.23 -13.26
CA ILE A 314 -20.26 -16.31 -14.72
C ILE A 314 -21.13 -17.52 -15.10
N ASP A 315 -20.90 -18.66 -14.45
CA ASP A 315 -21.64 -19.90 -14.70
C ASP A 315 -23.05 -19.91 -14.06
N GLY A 316 -23.46 -18.83 -13.37
CA GLY A 316 -24.78 -18.70 -12.73
C GLY A 316 -24.97 -19.51 -11.45
N SER A 317 -23.89 -20.04 -10.88
CA SER A 317 -23.92 -20.93 -9.70
C SER A 317 -23.55 -20.24 -8.38
N LEU A 318 -23.16 -18.96 -8.42
CA LEU A 318 -22.94 -18.13 -7.23
C LEU A 318 -24.17 -17.24 -7.00
N GLN A 319 -24.80 -17.36 -5.83
CA GLN A 319 -25.87 -16.44 -5.47
C GLN A 319 -25.32 -15.05 -5.15
N PHE A 320 -26.05 -14.00 -5.49
CA PHE A 320 -25.62 -12.62 -5.23
C PHE A 320 -25.48 -12.34 -3.73
N SER A 321 -26.36 -12.91 -2.90
CA SER A 321 -26.28 -12.82 -1.44
C SER A 321 -24.98 -13.38 -0.87
N GLU A 322 -24.46 -14.47 -1.47
CA GLU A 322 -23.17 -15.04 -1.11
C GLU A 322 -22.01 -14.16 -1.60
N ALA A 323 -22.11 -13.62 -2.81
CA ALA A 323 -21.11 -12.70 -3.35
C ALA A 323 -20.95 -11.47 -2.46
N VAL A 324 -22.04 -10.90 -1.93
CA VAL A 324 -22.01 -9.74 -1.02
C VAL A 324 -21.30 -10.07 0.29
N LYS A 325 -21.42 -11.29 0.84
CA LYS A 325 -20.69 -11.69 2.04
C LYS A 325 -19.18 -11.72 1.81
N LEU A 326 -18.74 -12.12 0.62
CA LEU A 326 -17.34 -12.14 0.24
C LEU A 326 -16.73 -10.73 0.10
N MET A 327 -17.56 -9.68 0.04
CA MET A 327 -17.10 -8.29 -0.04
C MET A 327 -16.83 -7.66 1.33
N ARG A 328 -17.17 -8.34 2.43
CA ARG A 328 -16.92 -7.90 3.81
C ARG A 328 -15.72 -8.66 4.36
N VAL A 329 -14.51 -8.15 4.12
CA VAL A 329 -13.25 -8.72 4.63
C VAL A 329 -12.79 -7.99 5.87
#